data_AF-U6GLT9-F1
#
_entry.id   AF-U6GLT9-F1
#
_cell.length_a   1.000
_cell.length_b   1.000
_cell.length_c   1.000
_cell.angle_alpha   90.00
_cell.angle_beta   90.00
_cell.angle_gamma   90.00
#
_symmetry.space_group_name_H-M   'P 1'
#
loop_
_entity.id
_entity.type
_entity.pdbx_description
1 polymer ?
#
loop_
_entity_poly.entity_id
_entity_poly.type
_entity_poly.pdbx_seq_one_letter_code
_entity_poly.pdbx_strand_id
1 'polypeptide(L)'
;MLQTGVHEDITSNALRDHSLPFFYNKKRVSRQLVELAQKYCKEGAEVSASHKFECLQTREERPWDCLDTVEFVLDDVVDFIVKAGEAQRKGAADEEKKN
;
A
#
# COMPACT_ATOMS: atom_id res chain seq x y z
N MET A 1 -32.78 35.17 -0.64
CA MET A 1 -32.54 33.82 -0.09
C MET A 1 -31.64 33.10 -1.06
N LEU A 2 -30.40 32.79 -0.65
CA LEU A 2 -29.38 32.17 -1.48
C LEU A 2 -29.73 30.68 -1.65
N GLN A 3 -29.97 30.22 -2.88
CA GLN A 3 -30.03 28.80 -3.20
C GLN A 3 -28.60 28.25 -3.16
N THR A 4 -28.31 27.41 -2.17
CA THR A 4 -27.06 26.68 -2.04
C THR A 4 -26.98 25.65 -3.15
N GLY A 5 -26.02 25.84 -4.06
CA GLY A 5 -25.68 24.90 -5.11
C GLY A 5 -25.28 23.55 -4.52
N VAL A 6 -25.85 22.50 -5.10
CA VAL A 6 -25.44 21.11 -4.90
C VAL A 6 -24.02 21.02 -5.45
N HIS A 7 -23.04 20.82 -4.56
CA HIS A 7 -21.66 20.57 -4.99
C HIS A 7 -21.62 19.12 -5.47
N GLU A 8 -21.78 18.95 -6.78
CA GLU A 8 -21.67 17.66 -7.46
C GLU A 8 -20.29 17.04 -7.20
N ASP A 9 -20.29 15.73 -6.98
CA ASP A 9 -19.13 14.88 -6.76
C ASP A 9 -18.18 14.89 -7.97
N ILE A 10 -17.32 15.89 -8.04
CA ILE A 10 -16.18 15.90 -8.95
C ILE A 10 -15.05 15.13 -8.26
N THR A 11 -14.97 13.81 -8.53
CA THR A 11 -13.73 13.07 -8.82
C THR A 11 -13.97 11.54 -8.80
N SER A 12 -14.69 11.02 -9.79
CA SER A 12 -14.72 9.56 -10.06
C SER A 12 -14.19 9.16 -11.45
N ASN A 13 -13.77 10.13 -12.29
CA ASN A 13 -13.41 9.84 -13.69
C ASN A 13 -11.98 10.20 -14.11
N ALA A 14 -11.13 10.74 -13.24
CA ALA A 14 -9.79 11.22 -13.63
C ALA A 14 -8.62 10.22 -13.40
N LEU A 15 -8.89 8.96 -13.04
CA LEU A 15 -7.84 7.95 -12.78
C LEU A 15 -7.89 6.75 -13.74
N ARG A 16 -8.53 6.87 -14.91
CA ARG A 16 -8.72 5.74 -15.83
C ARG A 16 -7.69 5.59 -16.94
N ASP A 17 -6.73 6.51 -17.07
CA ASP A 17 -5.70 6.39 -18.10
C ASP A 17 -4.32 6.61 -17.51
N HIS A 18 -3.68 5.50 -17.16
CA HIS A 18 -2.28 5.20 -17.45
C HIS A 18 -2.06 3.74 -17.08
N SER A 19 -1.49 2.99 -18.01
CA SER A 19 -1.11 1.59 -17.89
C SER A 19 -0.08 1.39 -16.76
N LEU A 20 -0.53 1.39 -15.51
CA LEU A 20 0.22 0.87 -14.37
C LEU A 20 0.18 -0.66 -14.45
N PRO A 21 1.34 -1.34 -14.41
CA PRO A 21 1.39 -2.77 -14.64
C PRO A 21 0.70 -3.50 -13.47
N PHE A 22 -0.16 -4.45 -13.82
CA PHE A 22 -0.58 -5.57 -12.97
C PHE A 22 -1.42 -5.24 -11.71
N PHE A 23 -2.73 -5.02 -11.94
CA PHE A 23 -3.83 -5.31 -11.00
C PHE A 23 -3.66 -4.82 -9.54
N TYR A 24 -4.08 -3.58 -9.28
CA TYR A 24 -4.52 -3.12 -7.95
C TYR A 24 -5.76 -3.90 -7.50
N ASN A 25 -5.57 -5.16 -7.10
CA ASN A 25 -6.61 -5.92 -6.41
C ASN A 25 -6.60 -5.49 -4.95
N LYS A 26 -7.58 -4.65 -4.56
CA LYS A 26 -7.74 -4.14 -3.20
C LYS A 26 -7.61 -5.23 -2.12
N LYS A 27 -8.18 -6.43 -2.34
CA LYS A 27 -8.10 -7.54 -1.37
C LYS A 27 -6.68 -8.09 -1.22
N ARG A 28 -5.93 -8.14 -2.32
CA ARG A 28 -4.54 -8.60 -2.32
C ARG A 28 -3.64 -7.57 -1.61
N VAL A 29 -3.78 -6.30 -1.95
CA VAL A 29 -3.03 -5.20 -1.32
C VAL A 29 -3.33 -5.14 0.17
N SER A 30 -4.61 -5.16 0.58
CA SER A 30 -4.98 -5.17 1.99
C SER A 30 -4.37 -6.35 2.76
N ARG A 31 -4.29 -7.54 2.16
CA ARG A 31 -3.65 -8.70 2.80
C ARG A 31 -2.15 -8.48 2.99
N GLN A 32 -1.46 -8.00 1.95
CA GLN A 32 -0.03 -7.72 1.99
C GLN A 32 0.31 -6.66 3.05
N LEU A 33 -0.51 -5.61 3.15
CA LEU A 33 -0.34 -4.56 4.17
C LEU A 33 -0.56 -5.10 5.59
N VAL A 34 -1.53 -6.01 5.79
CA VAL A 34 -1.73 -6.67 7.10
C VAL A 34 -0.53 -7.56 7.44
N GLU A 35 -0.04 -8.36 6.49
CA GLU A 35 1.17 -9.19 6.66
C GLU A 35 2.42 -8.35 6.95
N LEU A 36 2.54 -7.16 6.34
CA LEU A 36 3.62 -6.23 6.63
C LEU A 36 3.47 -5.65 8.04
N ALA A 37 2.29 -5.19 8.43
CA ALA A 37 2.04 -4.60 9.74
C ALA A 37 2.26 -5.61 10.89
N GLN A 38 1.98 -6.90 10.65
CA GLN A 38 2.31 -7.98 11.60
C GLN A 38 3.81 -8.07 11.91
N LYS A 39 4.70 -7.63 11.00
CA LYS A 39 6.15 -7.61 11.26
C LYS A 39 6.56 -6.51 12.25
N TYR A 40 5.77 -5.46 12.41
CA TYR A 40 6.02 -4.38 13.35
C TYR A 40 5.41 -4.66 14.73
N CYS A 41 4.36 -5.50 14.75
CA CYS A 41 3.63 -5.83 15.97
C CYS A 41 4.32 -6.92 16.80
N LYS A 42 3.97 -6.98 18.08
CA LYS A 42 4.35 -8.06 19.01
C LYS A 42 3.95 -9.43 18.47
N GLU A 43 4.75 -10.46 18.78
CA GLU A 43 4.46 -11.82 18.35
C GLU A 43 3.08 -12.28 18.87
N GLY A 44 2.28 -12.86 17.97
CA GLY A 44 0.90 -13.27 18.26
C GLY A 44 -0.13 -12.13 18.27
N ALA A 45 0.25 -10.89 17.94
CA ALA A 45 -0.71 -9.78 17.85
C ALA A 45 -1.74 -9.99 16.74
N GLU A 46 -3.01 -9.73 17.06
CA GLU A 46 -4.10 -9.77 16.09
C GLU A 46 -4.15 -8.46 15.29
N VAL A 47 -3.67 -8.52 14.04
CA VAL A 47 -3.68 -7.38 13.12
C VAL A 47 -4.76 -7.56 12.07
N SER A 48 -5.57 -6.53 11.85
CA SER A 48 -6.64 -6.50 10.84
C SER A 48 -6.66 -5.14 10.16
N ALA A 49 -7.12 -5.10 8.91
CA ALA A 49 -7.27 -3.87 8.14
C ALA A 49 -8.30 -2.88 8.74
N SER A 50 -9.11 -3.32 9.71
CA SER A 50 -10.05 -2.46 10.45
C SER A 50 -9.46 -1.85 11.72
N HIS A 51 -8.30 -2.30 12.17
CA HIS A 51 -7.67 -1.77 13.39
C HIS A 51 -7.05 -0.39 13.12
N LYS A 52 -7.14 0.48 14.12
CA LYS A 52 -6.32 1.69 14.17
C LYS A 52 -4.91 1.31 14.61
N PHE A 53 -3.90 1.97 14.04
CA PHE A 53 -2.51 1.67 14.35
C PHE A 53 -2.20 1.89 15.84
N GLU A 54 -2.75 2.93 16.46
CA GLU A 54 -2.55 3.27 17.86
C GLU A 54 -3.07 2.21 18.84
N CYS A 55 -3.89 1.26 18.38
CA CYS A 55 -4.35 0.12 19.16
C CYS A 55 -3.38 -1.08 19.11
N LEU A 56 -2.36 -1.02 18.25
CA LEU A 56 -1.38 -2.08 18.08
C LEU A 56 -0.21 -1.87 19.05
N GLN A 57 0.33 -2.99 19.55
CA GLN A 57 1.55 -3.00 20.34
C GLN A 57 2.70 -3.49 19.48
N THR A 58 3.79 -2.72 19.45
CA THR A 58 4.99 -3.02 18.67
C THR A 58 5.80 -4.14 19.32
N ARG A 59 6.82 -4.63 18.62
CA ARG A 59 7.80 -5.60 19.16
C ARG A 59 8.58 -5.10 20.36
N GLU A 60 8.74 -3.78 20.48
CA GLU A 60 9.39 -3.13 21.63
C GLU A 60 8.45 -3.01 22.84
N GLU A 61 7.29 -3.66 22.78
CA GLU A 61 6.24 -3.64 23.81
C GLU A 61 5.69 -2.24 24.11
N ARG A 62 5.92 -1.26 23.22
CA ARG A 62 5.32 0.08 23.28
C ARG A 62 4.16 0.22 22.29
N PRO A 63 3.22 1.17 22.53
CA PRO A 63 2.19 1.51 21.55
C PRO A 63 2.81 1.95 20.22
N TRP A 64 2.14 1.64 19.12
CA TRP A 64 2.49 2.17 17.81
C TRP A 64 2.46 3.70 17.81
N ASP A 65 3.49 4.32 17.24
CA ASP A 65 3.61 5.77 17.17
C ASP A 65 3.82 6.31 15.74
N CYS A 66 4.09 7.61 15.65
CA CYS A 66 4.30 8.28 14.37
C CYS A 66 5.55 7.78 13.64
N LEU A 67 6.59 7.36 14.36
CA LEU A 67 7.82 6.86 13.75
C LEU A 67 7.55 5.50 13.10
N ASP A 68 6.85 4.61 13.80
CA ASP A 68 6.46 3.29 13.25
C ASP A 68 5.62 3.45 11.96
N THR A 69 4.76 4.48 11.93
CA THR A 69 3.95 4.81 10.74
C THR A 69 4.82 5.21 9.55
N VAL A 70 5.84 6.03 9.78
CA VAL A 70 6.77 6.46 8.72
C VAL A 70 7.57 5.27 8.21
N GLU A 71 8.10 4.43 9.10
CA GLU A 71 8.83 3.23 8.75
C GLU A 71 7.97 2.26 7.94
N PHE A 72 6.74 2.00 8.37
CA PHE A 72 5.80 1.12 7.69
C PHE A 72 5.48 1.58 6.25
N VAL A 73 5.26 2.88 6.04
CA VAL A 73 4.99 3.44 4.71
C VAL A 73 6.23 3.36 3.82
N LEU A 74 7.41 3.63 4.37
CA LEU A 74 8.66 3.54 3.60
C LEU A 74 8.95 2.11 3.16
N ASP A 75 8.73 1.12 4.03
CA ASP A 75 8.94 -0.29 3.70
C ASP A 75 8.04 -0.75 2.54
N ASP A 76 6.77 -0.35 2.51
CA ASP A 76 5.84 -0.67 1.40
C ASP A 76 6.28 -0.01 0.08
N VAL A 77 6.67 1.27 0.14
CA VAL A 77 7.12 2.02 -1.05
C VAL A 77 8.42 1.44 -1.61
N VAL A 78 9.38 1.10 -0.76
CA VAL A 78 10.66 0.49 -1.19
C VAL A 78 10.40 -0.86 -1.84
N ASP A 79 9.58 -1.71 -1.22
CA ASP A 79 9.24 -3.04 -1.76
C ASP A 79 8.54 -2.92 -3.13
N PHE A 80 7.64 -1.94 -3.30
CA PHE A 80 7.01 -1.64 -4.58
C PHE A 80 8.02 -1.20 -5.65
N ILE A 81 8.92 -0.26 -5.33
CA ILE A 81 9.93 0.25 -6.26
C ILE A 81 10.88 -0.87 -6.70
N VAL A 82 11.34 -1.70 -5.76
CA VAL A 82 12.23 -2.84 -6.06
C VAL A 82 11.53 -3.82 -7.01
N LYS A 83 10.29 -4.21 -6.70
CA LYS A 83 9.51 -5.13 -7.55
C LYS A 83 9.26 -4.56 -8.95
N ALA A 84 8.98 -3.26 -9.06
CA ALA A 84 8.82 -2.59 -10.35
C ALA A 84 10.12 -2.61 -11.17
N GLY A 85 11.27 -2.34 -10.54
CA GLY A 85 12.59 -2.37 -11.19
C GLY A 85 13.04 -3.78 -11.61
N GLU A 86 12.65 -4.82 -10.87
CA GLU A 86 12.89 -6.22 -11.27
C GLU A 86 12.04 -6.66 -12.47
N ALA A 87 10.77 -6.24 -12.50
CA ALA A 87 9.87 -6.54 -13.62
C ALA A 87 10.38 -5.93 -14.94
N GLN A 88 10.91 -4.70 -14.89
CA GLN A 88 11.53 -4.06 -16.05
C GLN A 88 12.77 -4.81 -16.55
N ARG A 89 13.61 -5.31 -15.64
CA ARG A 89 14.82 -6.09 -16.01
C ARG A 89 14.49 -7.45 -16.63
N LYS A 90 13.44 -8.13 -16.16
CA LYS A 90 13.01 -9.41 -16.75
C LYS A 90 12.39 -9.23 -18.14
N GLY A 91 11.62 -8.16 -18.35
CA GLY A 91 11.08 -7.83 -19.68
C GLY A 91 12.17 -7.60 -20.73
N ALA A 92 13.24 -6.87 -20.37
CA ALA A 92 14.37 -6.64 -21.28
C ALA A 92 15.13 -7.92 -21.64
N ALA A 93 15.30 -8.85 -20.68
CA ALA A 93 16.02 -10.11 -20.91
C ALA A 93 15.23 -11.12 -21.79
N ASP A 94 13.90 -11.05 -21.78
CA ASP A 94 13.05 -11.90 -22.64
C ASP A 94 12.94 -11.36 -24.08
N GLU A 95 13.15 -10.06 -24.29
CA GLU A 95 13.22 -9.43 -25.63
C GLU A 95 14.55 -9.77 -26.33
N GLU A 96 15.66 -9.83 -25.59
CA GLU A 96 16.99 -10.13 -26.14
C GLU A 96 17.14 -11.59 -26.59
N LYS A 97 16.34 -12.54 -26.06
CA LYS A 97 16.32 -13.95 -26.49
C LYS A 97 15.47 -14.23 -27.72
N LYS A 98 14.78 -13.22 -28.25
CA LYS A 98 13.92 -13.33 -29.44
C LYS A 98 14.57 -12.80 -30.72
N ASN A 99 15.78 -12.25 -30.65
CA ASN A 99 16.59 -11.81 -31.79
C ASN A 99 17.75 -12.77 -32.05
#